data_AF-A0A364K5X8-F1
#
_entry.id   AF-A0A364K5X8-F1
#
_cell.length_a   1.000
_cell.length_b   1.000
_cell.length_c   1.000
_cell.angle_alpha   90.00
_cell.angle_beta   90.00
_cell.angle_gamma   90.00
#
_symmetry.space_group_name_H-M   'P 1'
#
loop_
_entity.id
_entity.type
_entity.pdbx_description
1 polymer ?
#
loop_
_entity_poly.entity_id
_entity_poly.type
_entity_poly.pdbx_seq_one_letter_code
_entity_poly.pdbx_strand_id
1 'polypeptide(L)'
;MRVFSHGSNVNFNESTREMFAKDLNEIIRGYIEGKESVLFGTIDLDKEAIYVFGRAQQIDVDEQKNRFAVTYTQMEKPLAEKIEMPFENLEISHEALFDIIDEKQGQVQYRVIYVSFWNEDEKEEMTYFFADEYQVSHPLECVASFWEQVTNVGRDVDFTMTGCSAFDRKSHL
;
A
#
# COMPACT_ATOMS: atom_id res chain seq x y z
N MET A 1 17.48 -4.55 -10.22
CA MET A 1 16.68 -5.19 -9.17
C MET A 1 16.73 -4.26 -7.99
N ARG A 2 15.78 -3.35 -7.99
CA ARG A 2 15.55 -2.35 -6.96
C ARG A 2 14.64 -2.97 -5.92
N VAL A 3 15.03 -2.81 -4.67
CA VAL A 3 14.29 -3.24 -3.50
C VAL A 3 13.71 -2.00 -2.85
N PHE A 4 12.49 -2.10 -2.37
CA PHE A 4 11.87 -1.05 -1.57
C PHE A 4 11.27 -1.68 -0.30
N SER A 5 10.99 -0.84 0.69
CA SER A 5 10.41 -1.27 1.95
C SER A 5 8.94 -1.64 1.78
N HIS A 6 8.51 -2.72 2.42
CA HIS A 6 7.09 -3.02 2.59
C HIS A 6 6.77 -3.24 4.06
N GLY A 7 5.85 -2.42 4.58
CA GLY A 7 5.30 -2.58 5.92
C GLY A 7 4.07 -3.48 5.89
N SER A 8 3.98 -4.44 6.80
CA SER A 8 2.75 -5.20 7.04
C SER A 8 2.35 -5.03 8.50
N ASN A 9 1.15 -4.51 8.73
CA ASN A 9 0.56 -4.38 10.04
C ASN A 9 -0.66 -5.30 10.11
N VAL A 10 -0.53 -6.39 10.86
CA VAL A 10 -1.59 -7.39 11.05
C VAL A 10 -2.05 -7.36 12.49
N ASN A 11 -3.27 -6.90 12.74
CA ASN A 11 -3.85 -6.82 14.08
C ASN A 11 -2.89 -6.16 15.09
N PHE A 12 -2.35 -4.99 14.72
CA PHE A 12 -1.39 -4.21 15.52
C PHE A 12 -0.02 -4.88 15.70
N ASN A 13 0.31 -5.90 14.90
CA ASN A 13 1.65 -6.50 14.85
C ASN A 13 2.34 -6.04 13.57
N GLU A 14 3.39 -5.23 13.76
CA GLU A 14 4.13 -4.61 12.68
C GLU A 14 5.31 -5.48 12.24
N SER A 15 5.53 -5.54 10.94
CA SER A 15 6.73 -6.11 10.34
C SER A 15 7.14 -5.29 9.11
N THR A 16 8.43 -5.25 8.83
CA THR A 16 8.96 -4.64 7.61
C THR A 16 9.83 -5.66 6.88
N ARG A 17 9.67 -5.74 5.57
CA ARG A 17 10.50 -6.58 4.70
C ARG A 17 10.90 -5.85 3.44
N GLU A 18 11.97 -6.33 2.83
CA GLU A 18 12.34 -6.02 1.46
C GLU A 18 11.30 -6.58 0.48
N MET A 19 10.95 -5.80 -0.55
CA MET A 19 10.00 -6.19 -1.59
C MET A 19 10.51 -5.82 -2.99
N PHE A 20 10.21 -6.67 -3.97
CA PHE A 20 10.51 -6.43 -5.38
C PHE A 20 9.24 -6.04 -6.16
N ALA A 21 9.42 -5.38 -7.32
CA ALA A 21 8.32 -4.95 -8.19
C ALA A 21 7.34 -6.08 -8.54
N LYS A 22 7.87 -7.28 -8.80
CA LYS A 22 7.08 -8.47 -9.14
C LYS A 22 6.16 -8.88 -7.99
N ASP A 23 6.67 -8.87 -6.75
CA ASP A 23 5.89 -9.26 -5.57
C ASP A 23 4.76 -8.25 -5.31
N LEU A 24 5.05 -6.96 -5.45
CA LEU A 24 4.04 -5.91 -5.33
C LEU A 24 2.93 -6.07 -6.36
N ASN A 25 3.30 -6.33 -7.62
CA ASN A 25 2.35 -6.56 -8.70
C ASN A 25 1.46 -7.77 -8.39
N GLU A 26 2.04 -8.87 -7.93
CA GLU A 26 1.31 -10.08 -7.56
C GLU A 26 0.34 -9.84 -6.39
N ILE A 27 0.78 -9.10 -5.37
CA ILE A 27 -0.02 -8.75 -4.20
C ILE A 27 -1.24 -7.90 -4.60
N ILE A 28 -1.02 -6.78 -5.28
CA ILE A 28 -2.11 -5.85 -5.65
C ILE A 28 -3.03 -6.50 -6.67
N ARG A 29 -2.49 -7.21 -7.67
CA ARG A 29 -3.29 -7.92 -8.66
C ARG A 29 -4.16 -8.98 -8.00
N GLY A 30 -3.60 -9.82 -7.13
CA GLY A 30 -4.36 -10.84 -6.41
C GLY A 30 -5.43 -10.22 -5.50
N TYR A 31 -5.17 -9.04 -4.93
CA TYR A 31 -6.16 -8.29 -4.18
C TYR A 31 -7.31 -7.80 -5.09
N ILE A 32 -7.02 -7.19 -6.24
CA ILE A 32 -8.03 -6.73 -7.20
C ILE A 32 -8.87 -7.90 -7.73
N GLU A 33 -8.23 -8.99 -8.18
CA GLU A 33 -8.89 -10.16 -8.76
C GLU A 33 -9.72 -10.95 -7.73
N GLY A 34 -9.35 -10.86 -6.45
CA GLY A 34 -10.01 -11.59 -5.36
C GLY A 34 -11.28 -10.92 -4.82
N LYS A 35 -11.58 -9.68 -5.23
CA LYS A 35 -12.69 -8.88 -4.71
C LYS A 35 -13.69 -8.51 -5.81
N GLU A 36 -14.93 -8.26 -5.42
CA GLU A 36 -15.98 -7.83 -6.36
C GLU A 36 -15.75 -6.38 -6.84
N SER A 37 -15.34 -5.51 -5.92
CA SER A 37 -15.00 -4.12 -6.22
C SER A 37 -13.92 -3.61 -5.28
N VAL A 38 -12.90 -2.96 -5.85
CA VAL A 38 -11.79 -2.36 -5.11
C VAL A 38 -11.76 -0.87 -5.37
N LEU A 39 -12.05 -0.08 -4.35
CA LEU A 39 -11.85 1.37 -4.34
C LEU A 39 -10.36 1.69 -4.55
N PHE A 40 -10.12 2.67 -5.41
CA PHE A 40 -8.80 3.21 -5.71
C PHE A 40 -8.83 4.72 -5.62
N GLY A 41 -7.83 5.29 -4.96
CA GLY A 41 -7.78 6.71 -4.67
C GLY A 41 -6.46 7.12 -4.03
N THR A 42 -6.38 8.37 -3.58
CA THR A 42 -5.27 8.90 -2.79
C THR A 42 -5.72 9.29 -1.39
N ILE A 43 -4.78 9.25 -0.46
CA ILE A 43 -4.94 9.72 0.92
C ILE A 43 -3.82 10.68 1.25
N ASP A 44 -4.19 11.81 1.85
CA ASP A 44 -3.29 12.83 2.38
C ASP A 44 -3.87 13.32 3.71
N LEU A 45 -3.30 12.86 4.83
CA LEU A 45 -3.76 13.26 6.16
C LEU A 45 -3.28 14.65 6.56
N ASP A 46 -2.19 15.16 5.98
CA ASP A 46 -1.78 16.55 6.23
C ASP A 46 -2.82 17.54 5.68
N LYS A 47 -3.49 17.14 4.60
CA LYS A 47 -4.64 17.86 4.01
C LYS A 47 -6.01 17.36 4.52
N GLU A 48 -6.03 16.43 5.48
CA GLU A 48 -7.23 15.75 6.00
C GLU A 48 -8.18 15.25 4.89
N ALA A 49 -7.61 14.72 3.80
CA ALA A 49 -8.34 14.44 2.57
C ALA A 49 -8.14 13.01 2.06
N ILE A 50 -9.25 12.40 1.64
CA ILE A 50 -9.29 11.16 0.86
C ILE A 50 -9.98 11.46 -0.46
N TYR A 51 -9.30 11.16 -1.57
CA TYR A 51 -9.83 11.33 -2.91
C TYR A 51 -10.03 9.97 -3.56
N VAL A 52 -11.28 9.59 -3.84
CA VAL A 52 -11.61 8.34 -4.54
C VAL A 52 -11.66 8.61 -6.04
N PHE A 53 -10.82 7.94 -6.82
CA PHE A 53 -10.85 8.05 -8.28
C PHE A 53 -11.91 7.12 -8.88
N GLY A 54 -11.99 5.89 -8.38
CA GLY A 54 -12.77 4.85 -9.04
C GLY A 54 -12.57 3.47 -8.47
N ARG A 55 -12.92 2.48 -9.28
CA ARG A 55 -12.75 1.06 -9.00
C ARG A 55 -11.57 0.52 -9.78
N ALA A 56 -10.54 0.05 -9.10
CA ALA A 56 -9.38 -0.57 -9.72
C ALA A 56 -9.80 -1.79 -10.55
N GLN A 57 -9.28 -1.86 -11.78
CA GLN A 57 -9.52 -2.96 -12.71
C GLN A 57 -8.25 -3.76 -12.95
N GLN A 58 -7.10 -3.07 -13.03
CA GLN A 58 -5.83 -3.69 -13.33
C GLN A 58 -4.67 -2.89 -12.73
N ILE A 59 -3.60 -3.61 -12.39
CA ILE A 59 -2.29 -3.07 -12.02
C ILE A 59 -1.22 -3.65 -12.97
N ASP A 60 -0.24 -2.82 -13.32
CA ASP A 60 0.96 -3.20 -14.07
C ASP A 60 2.18 -2.54 -13.43
N VAL A 61 2.98 -3.33 -12.70
CA VAL A 61 4.26 -2.89 -12.13
C VAL A 61 5.41 -3.58 -12.86
N ASP A 62 6.26 -2.78 -13.51
CA ASP A 62 7.39 -3.24 -14.32
C ASP A 62 8.62 -2.37 -14.02
N GLU A 63 9.57 -2.92 -13.27
CA GLU A 63 10.84 -2.25 -12.92
C GLU A 63 11.68 -1.96 -14.18
N GLN A 64 11.72 -2.87 -15.15
CA GLN A 64 12.58 -2.71 -16.34
C GLN A 64 12.10 -1.57 -17.23
N LYS A 65 10.79 -1.33 -17.25
CA LYS A 65 10.17 -0.20 -17.95
C LYS A 65 9.94 1.02 -17.06
N ASN A 66 10.44 1.00 -15.82
CA ASN A 66 10.25 2.06 -14.84
C ASN A 66 8.78 2.47 -14.67
N ARG A 67 7.88 1.50 -14.48
CA ARG A 67 6.44 1.75 -14.59
C ARG A 67 5.64 1.15 -13.43
N PHE A 68 4.79 1.97 -12.84
CA PHE A 68 3.66 1.58 -12.01
C PHE A 68 2.41 2.16 -12.64
N ALA A 69 1.46 1.33 -13.04
CA ALA A 69 0.23 1.81 -13.67
C ALA A 69 -1.01 1.11 -13.13
N VAL A 70 -2.01 1.91 -12.76
CA VAL A 70 -3.33 1.44 -12.34
C VAL A 70 -4.36 1.86 -13.38
N THR A 71 -5.14 0.92 -13.87
CA THR A 71 -6.35 1.20 -14.65
C THR A 71 -7.56 1.09 -13.73
N TYR A 72 -8.42 2.09 -13.74
CA TYR A 72 -9.62 2.15 -12.91
C TYR A 72 -10.82 2.65 -13.71
N THR A 73 -12.02 2.33 -13.24
CA THR A 73 -13.27 2.89 -13.77
C THR A 73 -13.77 3.97 -12.83
N GLN A 74 -13.97 5.19 -13.33
CA GLN A 74 -14.47 6.32 -12.55
C GLN A 74 -15.82 6.03 -11.89
N MET A 75 -16.06 6.64 -10.71
CA MET A 75 -17.32 6.46 -9.96
C MET A 75 -18.50 7.17 -10.64
N GLU A 76 -18.29 8.39 -11.13
CA GLU A 76 -19.37 9.24 -11.66
C GLU A 76 -19.74 8.90 -13.11
N LYS A 77 -18.76 8.45 -13.89
CA LYS A 77 -18.92 8.07 -15.30
C LYS A 77 -18.16 6.77 -15.50
N PRO A 78 -18.72 5.75 -16.15
CA PRO A 78 -18.03 4.47 -16.38
C PRO A 78 -16.99 4.61 -17.50
N LEU A 79 -16.06 5.55 -17.35
CA LEU A 79 -14.90 5.74 -18.22
C LEU A 79 -13.70 5.05 -17.56
N ALA A 80 -13.00 4.24 -18.36
CA ALA A 80 -11.73 3.67 -17.93
C ALA A 80 -10.63 4.73 -18.05
N GLU A 81 -9.94 4.97 -16.96
CA GLU A 81 -8.80 5.87 -16.87
C GLU A 81 -7.58 5.12 -16.36
N LYS A 82 -6.43 5.80 -16.46
CA LYS A 82 -5.15 5.22 -16.12
C LYS A 82 -4.30 6.26 -15.40
N ILE A 83 -3.80 5.88 -14.22
CA ILE A 83 -2.70 6.58 -13.55
C ILE A 83 -1.42 5.81 -13.82
N GLU A 84 -0.35 6.55 -14.09
CA GLU A 84 0.98 6.01 -14.31
C GLU A 84 2.01 6.85 -13.57
N MET A 85 2.85 6.16 -12.79
CA MET A 85 3.96 6.74 -12.05
C MET A 85 5.26 6.00 -12.41
N PRO A 86 6.41 6.70 -12.40
CA PRO A 86 7.71 6.04 -12.48
C PRO A 86 7.87 5.08 -11.30
N PHE A 87 8.22 3.82 -11.58
CA PHE A 87 8.49 2.85 -10.50
C PHE A 87 9.68 3.30 -9.63
N GLU A 88 10.61 4.05 -10.21
CA GLU A 88 11.76 4.60 -9.50
C GLU A 88 11.39 5.67 -8.45
N ASN A 89 10.16 6.17 -8.48
CA ASN A 89 9.64 7.10 -7.47
C ASN A 89 8.91 6.36 -6.35
N LEU A 90 8.79 5.02 -6.42
CA LEU A 90 8.17 4.25 -5.35
C LEU A 90 9.08 4.29 -4.10
N GLU A 91 8.50 4.75 -3.00
CA GLU A 91 9.18 4.87 -1.70
C GLU A 91 8.89 3.64 -0.84
N ILE A 92 7.61 3.38 -0.60
CA ILE A 92 7.15 2.34 0.32
C ILE A 92 5.78 1.83 -0.10
N SER A 93 5.48 0.59 0.28
CA SER A 93 4.09 0.11 0.29
C SER A 93 3.73 -0.47 1.64
N HIS A 94 2.44 -0.43 1.98
CA HIS A 94 1.93 -0.99 3.22
C HIS A 94 0.77 -1.93 2.96
N GLU A 95 0.72 -3.00 3.74
CA GLU A 95 -0.45 -3.85 3.88
C GLU A 95 -0.98 -3.74 5.32
N ALA A 96 -2.14 -3.10 5.46
CA ALA A 96 -2.88 -3.00 6.71
C ALA A 96 -3.97 -4.08 6.73
N LEU A 97 -3.94 -4.97 7.71
CA LEU A 97 -4.94 -6.03 7.89
C LEU A 97 -5.40 -6.05 9.34
N PHE A 98 -6.62 -5.59 9.60
CA PHE A 98 -7.14 -5.52 10.96
C PHE A 98 -8.52 -6.16 11.06
N ASP A 99 -8.79 -6.74 12.23
CA ASP A 99 -10.12 -7.18 12.64
C ASP A 99 -10.98 -5.96 13.00
N ILE A 100 -12.07 -5.74 12.26
CA ILE A 100 -13.04 -4.67 12.46
C ILE A 100 -14.35 -5.28 12.95
N ILE A 101 -15.01 -4.59 13.90
CA ILE A 101 -16.40 -4.86 14.24
C ILE A 101 -17.29 -3.98 13.36
N ASP A 102 -17.85 -4.56 12.30
CA ASP A 102 -18.76 -3.89 11.39
C ASP A 102 -20.22 -4.04 11.86
N GLU A 103 -21.01 -2.98 11.71
CA GLU A 103 -22.40 -2.94 12.17
C GLU A 103 -23.32 -3.93 11.42
N LYS A 104 -23.00 -4.27 10.17
CA LYS A 104 -23.82 -5.13 9.31
C LYS A 104 -23.24 -6.53 9.16
N GLN A 105 -21.91 -6.63 9.05
CA GLN A 105 -21.21 -7.87 8.76
C GLN A 105 -20.68 -8.57 10.02
N GLY A 106 -20.70 -7.89 11.18
CA GLY A 106 -20.10 -8.39 12.40
C GLY A 106 -18.57 -8.28 12.38
N GLN A 107 -17.87 -9.23 13.00
CA GLN A 107 -16.41 -9.21 13.00
C GLN A 107 -15.87 -9.65 11.64
N VAL A 108 -15.12 -8.76 10.97
CA VAL A 108 -14.51 -9.01 9.66
C VAL A 108 -13.04 -8.60 9.67
N GLN A 109 -12.21 -9.38 8.98
CA GLN A 109 -10.81 -9.02 8.76
C GLN A 109 -10.71 -8.17 7.48
N TYR A 110 -10.45 -6.88 7.63
CA TYR A 110 -10.44 -5.93 6.52
C TYR A 110 -9.01 -5.53 6.16
N ARG A 111 -8.73 -5.50 4.85
CA ARG A 111 -7.41 -5.24 4.29
C ARG A 111 -7.40 -3.96 3.48
N VAL A 112 -6.40 -3.10 3.68
CA VAL A 112 -6.10 -1.96 2.82
C VAL A 112 -4.64 -2.03 2.39
N ILE A 113 -4.37 -1.80 1.10
CA ILE A 113 -3.02 -1.71 0.56
C ILE A 113 -2.72 -0.24 0.24
N TYR A 114 -1.59 0.27 0.72
CA TYR A 114 -1.11 1.62 0.43
C TYR A 114 0.17 1.55 -0.41
N VAL A 115 0.34 2.48 -1.33
CA VAL A 115 1.53 2.60 -2.18
C VAL A 115 1.91 4.07 -2.28
N SER A 116 3.07 4.43 -1.76
CA SER A 116 3.53 5.81 -1.64
C SER A 116 4.65 6.10 -2.63
N PHE A 117 4.50 7.21 -3.35
CA PHE A 117 5.46 7.69 -4.33
C PHE A 117 5.97 9.08 -3.95
N TRP A 118 7.24 9.33 -4.19
CA TRP A 118 7.78 10.67 -4.19
C TRP A 118 7.37 11.41 -5.47
N ASN A 119 6.64 12.52 -5.33
CA ASN A 119 6.34 13.42 -6.44
C ASN A 119 7.41 14.51 -6.52
N GLU A 120 8.28 14.42 -7.53
CA GLU A 120 9.37 15.39 -7.73
C GLU A 120 8.87 16.81 -8.05
N ASP A 121 7.73 16.94 -8.74
CA ASP A 121 7.20 18.24 -9.18
C ASP A 121 6.64 19.03 -7.99
N GLU A 122 5.88 18.36 -7.13
CA GLU A 122 5.25 18.96 -5.95
C GLU A 122 6.14 18.89 -4.71
N LYS A 123 7.23 18.12 -4.78
CA LYS A 123 8.14 17.81 -3.65
C LYS A 123 7.39 17.29 -2.43
N GLU A 124 6.36 16.48 -2.68
CA GLU A 124 5.55 15.85 -1.66
C GLU A 124 5.39 14.36 -1.94
N GLU A 125 5.08 13.59 -0.90
CA GLU A 125 4.74 12.19 -1.04
C GLU A 125 3.25 12.06 -1.38
N MET A 126 2.95 11.26 -2.39
CA MET A 126 1.58 10.91 -2.76
C MET A 126 1.33 9.44 -2.45
N THR A 127 0.32 9.16 -1.63
CA THR A 127 -0.06 7.80 -1.24
C THR A 127 -1.35 7.39 -1.91
N TYR A 128 -1.30 6.30 -2.69
CA TYR A 128 -2.46 5.64 -3.24
C TYR A 128 -2.95 4.53 -2.31
N PHE A 129 -4.26 4.27 -2.30
CA PHE A 129 -4.84 3.16 -1.56
C PHE A 129 -5.67 2.23 -2.45
N PHE A 130 -5.77 0.96 -2.04
CA PHE A 130 -6.66 -0.06 -2.57
C PHE A 130 -7.48 -0.66 -1.41
N ALA A 131 -8.80 -0.60 -1.50
CA ALA A 131 -9.69 -1.02 -0.42
C ALA A 131 -10.96 -1.70 -0.96
N ASP A 132 -11.41 -2.79 -0.35
CA ASP A 132 -12.62 -3.51 -0.75
C ASP A 132 -13.88 -2.67 -0.46
N GLU A 133 -14.68 -2.38 -1.48
CA GLU A 133 -15.84 -1.49 -1.38
C GLU A 133 -16.97 -2.05 -0.49
N TYR A 134 -17.08 -3.39 -0.39
CA TYR A 134 -18.29 -4.05 0.12
C TYR A 134 -18.07 -4.91 1.36
N GLN A 135 -16.83 -5.16 1.76
CA GLN A 135 -16.52 -5.98 2.93
C GLN A 135 -16.92 -5.32 4.27
N VAL A 136 -16.98 -3.98 4.32
CA VAL A 136 -17.37 -3.19 5.50
C VAL A 136 -18.36 -2.10 5.10
N SER A 137 -19.10 -1.59 6.08
CA SER A 137 -20.10 -0.53 5.90
C SER A 137 -19.46 0.84 5.63
N HIS A 138 -18.26 1.09 6.18
CA HIS A 138 -17.55 2.37 6.12
C HIS A 138 -16.10 2.20 5.65
N PRO A 139 -15.87 1.82 4.37
CA PRO A 139 -14.53 1.47 3.89
C PRO A 139 -13.53 2.64 3.95
N LEU A 140 -13.97 3.87 3.70
CA LEU A 140 -13.08 5.05 3.71
C LEU A 140 -12.67 5.47 5.12
N GLU A 141 -13.51 5.26 6.12
CA GLU A 141 -13.14 5.48 7.53
C GLU A 141 -12.02 4.51 7.94
N CYS A 142 -12.13 3.25 7.50
CA CYS A 142 -11.09 2.25 7.71
C CYS A 142 -9.78 2.66 6.99
N VAL A 143 -9.86 3.15 5.75
CA VAL A 143 -8.69 3.65 5.01
C VAL A 143 -7.99 4.79 5.76
N ALA A 144 -8.73 5.74 6.32
CA ALA A 144 -8.16 6.82 7.13
C ALA A 144 -7.48 6.27 8.39
N SER A 145 -8.23 5.53 9.20
CA SER A 145 -7.76 5.05 10.51
C SER A 145 -6.62 4.05 10.42
N PHE A 146 -6.56 3.24 9.36
CA PHE A 146 -5.45 2.31 9.15
C PHE A 146 -4.19 3.03 8.72
N TRP A 147 -4.30 4.09 7.90
CA TRP A 147 -3.15 4.86 7.45
C TRP A 147 -2.43 5.55 8.62
N GLU A 148 -3.17 6.12 9.57
CA GLU A 148 -2.62 6.67 10.82
C GLU A 148 -1.76 5.66 11.59
N GLN A 149 -2.10 4.38 11.50
CA GLN A 149 -1.39 3.32 12.20
C GLN A 149 -0.18 2.79 11.43
N VAL A 150 -0.20 2.83 10.09
CA VAL A 150 0.88 2.23 9.28
C VAL A 150 1.88 3.23 8.72
N THR A 151 1.59 4.54 8.74
CA THR A 151 2.44 5.56 8.10
C THR A 151 3.89 5.52 8.60
N ASN A 152 4.14 5.17 9.86
CA ASN A 152 5.50 5.12 10.41
C ASN A 152 6.21 3.76 10.19
N VAL A 153 5.51 2.73 9.72
CA VAL A 153 6.08 1.39 9.56
C VAL A 153 7.00 1.36 8.34
N GLY A 154 8.23 0.89 8.52
CA GLY A 154 9.19 0.67 7.44
C GLY A 154 9.90 1.92 6.88
N ARG A 155 9.58 3.12 7.41
CA ARG A 155 10.26 4.37 7.05
C ARG A 155 11.64 4.51 7.70
N ASP A 156 11.83 3.94 8.89
CA ASP A 156 13.08 4.03 9.66
C ASP A 156 14.09 2.91 9.35
N VAL A 157 13.82 2.07 8.34
CA VAL A 157 14.67 0.91 8.06
C VAL A 157 15.65 1.23 6.95
N ASP A 158 16.85 1.65 7.34
CA ASP A 158 17.99 1.76 6.43
C ASP A 158 18.60 0.36 6.18
N PHE A 159 18.13 -0.31 5.12
CA PHE A 159 18.67 -1.61 4.68
C PHE A 159 20.11 -1.52 4.15
N THR A 160 20.69 -0.31 4.05
CA THR A 160 22.10 -0.12 3.67
C THR A 160 23.08 -0.19 4.85
N MET A 161 22.60 -0.30 6.09
CA MET A 161 23.47 -0.68 7.22
C MET A 161 23.75 -2.19 7.19
N THR A 162 24.83 -2.52 6.49
CA THR A 162 25.70 -3.71 6.63
C THR A 162 25.18 -4.79 7.57
N GLY A 163 24.85 -5.94 6.98
CA GLY A 163 24.35 -7.12 7.66
C GLY A 163 25.03 -7.42 8.99
N CYS A 164 24.25 -7.96 9.92
CA CYS A 164 24.75 -8.65 11.10
C CYS A 164 25.92 -9.56 10.69
N SER A 165 27.14 -9.07 10.89
CA SER A 165 28.30 -9.93 10.94
C SER A 165 28.05 -10.81 12.16
N ALA A 166 27.78 -12.09 11.90
CA ALA A 166 27.73 -13.13 12.89
C ALA A 166 29.15 -13.34 13.45
N PHE A 167 29.71 -12.35 14.15
CA PHE A 167 30.97 -12.45 14.89
C PHE A 167 31.01 -11.40 16.00
N ASP A 168 30.22 -11.61 17.05
CA ASP A 168 30.72 -11.32 18.39
C ASP A 168 30.27 -12.39 19.39
N ARG A 169 30.70 -13.63 19.10
CA ARG A 169 31.02 -14.62 20.13
C ARG A 169 32.55 -14.76 20.18
N LYS A 170 33.21 -13.82 20.85
CA LYS A 170 34.38 -14.15 21.68
C LYS A 170 33.91 -14.11 23.12
N SER A 171 33.35 -15.21 23.61
CA SER A 171 34.09 -16.14 24.47
C SER A 171 34.66 -15.44 25.69
N HIS A 172 33.89 -15.49 26.78
CA HIS A 172 34.44 -15.68 28.11
C HIS A 172 35.46 -16.82 28.07
N LEU A 173 36.72 -16.50 28.33
CA LEU A 173 37.70 -17.25 29.15
C LEU A 173 39.07 -16.55 29.08
#